data_AF-A0A8S8XVP8-F1
#
_entry.id   AF-A0A8S8XVP8-F1
#
_cell.length_a   1.000
_cell.length_b   1.000
_cell.length_c   1.000
_cell.angle_alpha   90.00
_cell.angle_beta   90.00
_cell.angle_gamma   90.00
#
_symmetry.space_group_name_H-M   'P 1'
#
loop_
_entity.id
_entity.type
_entity.pdbx_description
1 polymer ?
#
loop_
_entity_poly.entity_id
_entity_poly.type
_entity_poly.pdbx_seq_one_letter_code
_entity_poly.pdbx_strand_id
1 'polypeptide(L)' 'MGKCGCGKSPTGMCKGWHGLNDEEYQKKLEEYNKQQNE' A
#
# COMPACT_ATOMS: atom_id res chain seq x y z
N MET A 1 13.66 3.86 -7.96
CA MET A 1 12.46 3.72 -7.12
C MET A 1 12.60 4.60 -5.88
N GLY A 2 11.79 5.66 -5.76
CA GLY A 2 11.80 6.53 -4.58
C GLY A 2 11.11 5.90 -3.39
N LYS A 3 11.64 6.15 -2.18
CA LYS A 3 10.93 5.87 -0.92
C LYS A 3 9.59 6.62 -0.94
N CYS A 4 8.49 5.95 -0.58
CA CYS A 4 7.21 6.65 -0.48
C CYS A 4 7.18 7.43 0.83
N GLY A 5 7.22 8.77 0.76
CA GLY A 5 6.96 9.63 1.92
C GLY A 5 5.48 9.67 2.33
N CYS A 6 4.62 8.95 1.61
CA CYS A 6 3.17 8.95 1.79
C CYS A 6 2.67 8.18 3.02
N GLY A 7 3.50 7.33 3.63
CA GLY A 7 3.11 6.43 4.75
C GLY A 7 2.15 5.29 4.37
N LYS A 8 1.41 5.43 3.26
CA LYS A 8 0.47 4.43 2.74
C LYS A 8 1.13 3.20 2.10
N SER A 9 2.45 3.05 2.11
CA SER A 9 3.10 1.87 1.53
C SER A 9 3.67 0.95 2.60
N PRO A 10 3.17 -0.29 2.72
CA PRO A 10 3.66 -1.25 3.72
C PRO A 10 5.12 -1.68 3.50
N THR A 11 5.66 -1.49 2.29
CA THR A 11 7.05 -1.85 1.95
C THR A 11 8.02 -0.67 1.97
N GLY A 12 7.55 0.54 2.31
CA GLY A 12 8.37 1.76 2.27
C GLY A 12 8.72 2.27 0.86
N MET A 13 8.38 1.54 -0.21
CA MET A 13 8.56 1.96 -1.60
C MET A 13 7.24 2.39 -2.23
N CYS A 14 7.27 3.35 -3.16
CA CYS A 14 6.05 3.75 -3.86
C CYS A 14 5.47 2.59 -4.67
N LYS A 15 4.24 2.16 -4.31
CA LYS A 15 3.45 1.13 -5.00
C LYS A 15 2.30 1.71 -5.85
N GLY A 16 2.31 3.03 -6.06
CA GLY A 16 1.16 3.73 -6.66
C GLY A 16 -0.03 3.88 -5.70
N TRP A 17 0.18 3.67 -4.40
CA TRP A 17 -0.87 3.81 -3.38
C TRP A 17 -1.01 5.26 -2.88
N HIS A 18 -0.21 6.21 -3.39
CA HIS A 18 -0.20 7.60 -2.95
C HIS A 18 -1.50 8.35 -3.27
N GLY A 19 -2.21 7.95 -4.34
CA GLY A 19 -3.46 8.57 -4.78
C GLY A 19 -4.72 7.86 -4.27
N LEU A 20 -4.57 6.79 -3.49
CA LEU A 20 -5.73 6.04 -2.99
C LEU A 20 -6.43 6.84 -1.89
N ASN A 21 -7.75 6.83 -1.94
CA ASN A 21 -8.55 7.22 -0.79
C ASN A 21 -8.46 6.16 0.32
N ASP A 22 -9.05 6.44 1.48
CA ASP A 22 -8.92 5.55 2.64
C ASP A 22 -9.55 4.18 2.39
N GLU A 23 -10.69 4.11 1.71
CA GLU A 23 -11.38 2.84 1.39
C GLU A 23 -10.56 1.97 0.43
N GLU A 24 -10.03 2.55 -0.65
CA GLU A 24 -9.18 1.85 -1.61
C GLU A 24 -7.87 1.39 -0.98
N TYR A 25 -7.29 2.23 -0.11
CA TYR A 25 -6.09 1.87 0.64
C TYR A 25 -6.36 0.66 1.55
N GLN A 26 -7.45 0.66 2.32
CA GLN A 26 -7.83 -0.46 3.19
C GLN A 26 -8.04 -1.75 2.39
N LYS A 27 -8.77 -1.68 1.27
CA LYS A 27 -9.01 -2.85 0.41
C LYS A 27 -7.70 -3.42 -0.14
N LYS A 28 -6.82 -2.58 -0.69
CA LYS A 28 -5.52 -3.03 -1.22
C LYS A 28 -4.57 -3.51 -0.12
N LEU A 29 -4.64 -2.91 1.07
CA LEU A 29 -3.87 -3.35 2.23
C LEU A 29 -4.32 -4.74 2.70
N GLU A 30 -5.63 -5.00 2.74
CA GLU A 30 -6.18 -6.32 3.06
C GLU A 30 -5.76 -7.36 2.01
N GLU A 31 -5.91 -7.07 0.72
CA GLU A 31 -5.46 -7.95 -0.36
C GLU A 31 -3.96 -8.23 -0.28
N TYR A 32 -3.16 -7.19 -0.01
CA TYR A 32 -1.71 -7.33 0.16
C TYR A 32 -1.34 -8.19 1.37
N ASN A 33 -2.01 -8.00 2.52
CA ASN A 33 -1.77 -8.80 3.72
C ASN A 33 -2.18 -10.26 3.51
N LYS A 34 -3.28 -10.53 2.79
CA LYS A 34 -3.68 -11.90 2.42
C LYS A 34 -2.64 -12.57 1.54
N GLN A 35 -2.14 -11.87 0.51
CA GLN A 35 -1.13 -12.40 -0.41
C GLN A 35 0.26 -12.58 0.21
N GLN A 36 0.60 -11.87 1.29
CA GLN A 36 1.89 -12.01 1.97
C GLN A 36 1.90 -13.13 3.01
N ASN A 37 0.74 -13.69 3.37
CA ASN A 37 0.58 -14.71 4.41
C ASN A 37 0.32 -16.12 3.83
N GLU A 38 0.59 -16.32 2.53
CA GLU A 38 0.56 -17.59 1.80
C GLU A 38 1.94 -17.84 1.16
#